data_AF-A0A2V8NEY3-F1
#
_entry.id   AF-A0A2V8NEY3-F1
#
_cell.length_a   1.000
_cell.length_b   1.000
_cell.length_c   1.000
_cell.angle_alpha   90.00
_cell.angle_beta   90.00
_cell.angle_gamma   90.00
#
_symmetry.space_group_name_H-M   'P 1'
#
loop_
_entity.id
_entity.type
_entity.pdbx_description
1 polymer ?
#
loop_
_entity_poly.entity_id
_entity_poly.type
_entity_poly.pdbx_seq_one_letter_code
_entity_poly.pdbx_strand_id
1 'polypeptide(L)'
;MAIPDYQTLMLPLLQLLNDGQEHLLREAVQELANKFNLTDEERSQLLPSGVSTIIGNRVGWARTYLQKAGLIESRKRGCLQLSSRGRSVLK
;
A
#
# COMPACT_ATOMS: atom_id res chain seq x y z
N MET A 1 -2.86 12.02 14.52
CA MET A 1 -2.57 10.65 15.03
C MET A 1 -1.33 10.17 14.29
N ALA A 2 -0.61 9.14 14.74
CA ALA A 2 0.57 8.73 13.98
C ALA A 2 0.14 8.15 12.61
N ILE A 3 0.74 8.63 11.51
CA ILE A 3 0.67 7.95 10.22
C ILE A 3 0.99 6.46 10.49
N PRO A 4 0.25 5.48 9.93
CA PRO A 4 0.50 4.06 10.18
C PRO A 4 1.82 3.60 9.57
N ASP A 5 2.54 2.70 10.23
CA ASP A 5 3.77 2.12 9.69
C ASP A 5 3.51 1.14 8.53
N TYR A 6 4.57 0.69 7.86
CA TYR A 6 4.42 -0.20 6.71
C TYR A 6 3.82 -1.56 7.08
N GLN A 7 4.05 -2.04 8.32
CA GLN A 7 3.55 -3.33 8.79
C GLN A 7 2.03 -3.29 8.99
N THR A 8 1.55 -2.22 9.62
CA THR A 8 0.13 -1.92 9.81
C THR A 8 -0.60 -1.79 8.48
N LEU A 9 0.08 -1.27 7.45
CA LEU A 9 -0.49 -1.11 6.10
C LEU A 9 -0.52 -2.41 5.27
N MET A 10 0.21 -3.47 5.64
CA MET A 10 0.30 -4.68 4.82
C MET A 10 -1.05 -5.37 4.63
N LEU A 11 -1.78 -5.65 5.71
CA LEU A 11 -3.08 -6.32 5.62
C LEU A 11 -4.12 -5.46 4.90
N PRO A 12 -4.30 -4.16 5.23
CA PRO A 12 -5.19 -3.28 4.48
C PRO A 12 -4.86 -3.19 2.98
N LEU A 13 -3.57 -3.15 2.62
CA LEU A 13 -3.16 -3.15 1.21
C LEU A 13 -3.52 -4.46 0.52
N LEU A 14 -3.34 -5.60 1.19
CA LEU A 14 -3.72 -6.91 0.64
C LEU A 14 -5.24 -7.02 0.44
N GLN A 15 -6.03 -6.54 1.40
CA GLN A 15 -7.49 -6.48 1.32
C GLN A 15 -7.99 -5.59 0.18
N LEU A 16 -7.32 -4.45 -0.07
CA LEU A 16 -7.65 -3.55 -1.18
C LEU A 16 -7.60 -4.29 -2.53
N LEU A 17 -6.61 -5.18 -2.70
CA LEU A 17 -6.40 -5.93 -3.94
C LEU A 17 -7.27 -7.20 -4.06
N ASN A 18 -8.18 -7.45 -3.10
CA ASN A 18 -8.96 -8.69 -3.05
C ASN A 18 -10.01 -8.82 -4.17
N ASP A 19 -10.33 -7.72 -4.84
CA ASP A 19 -11.13 -7.71 -6.07
C ASP A 19 -10.46 -8.46 -7.23
N GLY A 20 -9.15 -8.72 -7.14
CA GLY A 20 -8.35 -9.41 -8.15
C GLY A 20 -8.01 -8.53 -9.36
N GLN A 21 -8.31 -7.24 -9.32
CA GLN A 21 -8.02 -6.29 -10.38
C GLN A 21 -6.60 -5.71 -10.27
N GLU A 22 -6.12 -5.07 -11.33
CA GLU A 22 -4.88 -4.29 -11.28
C GLU A 22 -5.17 -2.92 -10.66
N HIS A 23 -4.41 -2.55 -9.62
CA HIS A 23 -4.49 -1.24 -8.97
C HIS A 23 -3.20 -0.47 -9.15
N LEU A 24 -3.28 0.86 -9.27
CA LEU A 24 -2.09 1.69 -9.24
C LEU A 24 -1.63 1.93 -7.81
N LEU A 25 -0.31 1.95 -7.59
CA LEU A 25 0.25 2.23 -6.27
C LEU A 25 -0.21 3.58 -5.71
N ARG A 26 -0.39 4.60 -6.58
CA ARG A 26 -0.88 5.92 -6.18
C ARG A 26 -2.33 5.89 -5.68
N GLU A 27 -3.17 5.06 -6.29
CA GLU A 27 -4.58 4.88 -5.88
C GLU A 27 -4.61 4.14 -4.54
N ALA A 28 -3.81 3.09 -4.40
CA ALA A 28 -3.67 2.38 -3.13
C ALA A 28 -3.18 3.30 -1.99
N VAL A 29 -2.27 4.25 -2.26
CA VAL A 29 -1.86 5.26 -1.26
C VAL A 29 -3.03 6.15 -0.85
N GLN A 30 -3.83 6.62 -1.81
CA GLN A 30 -4.99 7.47 -1.52
C GLN A 30 -6.07 6.71 -0.74
N GLU A 31 -6.41 5.49 -1.16
CA GLU A 31 -7.40 4.64 -0.48
C GLU A 31 -6.97 4.29 0.94
N LEU A 32 -5.68 3.98 1.15
CA LEU A 32 -5.17 3.73 2.49
C LEU A 32 -5.14 5.01 3.34
N ALA A 33 -4.78 6.16 2.77
CA ALA A 33 -4.88 7.42 3.50
C ALA A 33 -6.33 7.74 3.92
N ASN A 34 -7.30 7.45 3.06
CA ASN A 34 -8.73 7.57 3.37
C ASN A 34 -9.15 6.60 4.48
N LYS A 35 -8.79 5.31 4.36
CA LYS A 35 -9.13 4.26 5.34
C LYS A 35 -8.61 4.54 6.74
N PHE A 36 -7.44 5.18 6.85
CA PHE A 36 -6.84 5.56 8.12
C PHE A 36 -7.21 7.00 8.57
N ASN A 37 -8.12 7.67 7.86
CA ASN A 37 -8.58 9.03 8.14
C ASN A 37 -7.43 10.04 8.30
N LEU A 38 -6.39 9.92 7.46
CA LEU A 38 -5.27 10.86 7.49
C LEU A 38 -5.74 12.26 7.10
N THR A 39 -5.30 13.28 7.84
CA THR A 39 -5.55 14.68 7.50
C THR A 39 -4.74 15.11 6.27
N ASP A 40 -5.08 16.26 5.68
CA ASP A 40 -4.34 16.79 4.54
C ASP A 40 -2.88 17.12 4.90
N GLU A 41 -2.63 17.55 6.14
CA GLU A 41 -1.27 17.74 6.65
C GLU A 41 -0.50 16.42 6.73
N GLU A 42 -1.13 15.37 7.27
CA GLU A 42 -0.51 14.04 7.39
C GLU A 42 -0.25 13.40 6.01
N ARG A 43 -1.16 13.61 5.05
CA ARG A 43 -1.01 13.14 3.65
C ARG A 43 0.13 13.84 2.94
N SER A 44 0.31 15.13 3.20
CA SER A 44 1.32 15.98 2.57
C SER A 44 2.67 15.93 3.28
N GLN A 45 2.74 15.30 4.46
CA GLN A 45 3.97 15.22 5.24
C GLN A 45 5.05 14.45 4.48
N LEU A 46 6.18 15.11 4.23
CA LEU A 46 7.32 14.55 3.52
C LEU A 46 8.29 13.84 4.46
N LEU A 47 9.02 12.86 3.94
CA LEU A 47 10.23 12.38 4.58
C LEU A 47 11.28 13.49 4.69
N PRO A 48 12.28 13.36 5.59
CA PRO A 48 13.38 14.34 5.69
C PRO A 48 14.13 14.57 4.38
N SER A 49 14.13 13.60 3.47
CA SER A 49 14.72 13.74 2.14
C SER A 49 13.93 14.65 1.18
N GLY A 50 12.67 14.98 1.48
CA GLY A 50 11.80 15.84 0.68
C GLY A 50 11.23 15.22 -0.60
N VAL A 51 11.62 13.99 -0.95
CA VAL A 51 11.27 13.37 -2.25
C VAL A 51 9.91 12.66 -2.25
N SER A 52 9.49 12.11 -1.12
CA SER A 52 8.25 11.33 -1.02
C SER A 52 7.52 11.61 0.28
N THR A 53 6.19 11.50 0.23
CA THR A 53 5.36 11.58 1.43
C THR A 53 5.62 10.37 2.33
N ILE A 54 5.45 10.56 3.63
CA ILE A 54 5.64 9.50 4.62
C ILE A 54 4.68 8.34 4.32
N ILE A 55 3.39 8.63 4.07
CA ILE A 55 2.41 7.59 3.73
C ILE A 55 2.77 6.87 2.42
N GLY A 56 3.18 7.61 1.38
CA GLY A 56 3.57 7.03 0.10
C GLY A 56 4.77 6.08 0.24
N ASN A 57 5.76 6.49 1.03
CA ASN A 57 6.93 5.65 1.33
C ASN A 57 6.53 4.36 2.07
N ARG A 58 5.66 4.47 3.08
CA ARG A 58 5.25 3.32 3.91
C ARG A 58 4.39 2.31 3.15
N VAL A 59 3.47 2.78 2.30
CA VAL A 59 2.73 1.91 1.37
C VAL A 59 3.68 1.27 0.37
N GLY A 60 4.69 2.00 -0.13
CA GLY A 60 5.74 1.45 -0.98
C GLY A 60 6.49 0.28 -0.32
N TRP A 61 6.87 0.42 0.95
CA TRP A 61 7.50 -0.67 1.71
C TRP A 61 6.57 -1.84 1.95
N ALA A 62 5.31 -1.59 2.33
CA ALA A 62 4.30 -2.63 2.51
C ALA A 62 4.16 -3.47 1.22
N ARG A 63 4.03 -2.80 0.08
CA ARG A 63 4.05 -3.44 -1.25
C ARG A 63 5.30 -4.29 -1.44
N THR A 64 6.49 -3.74 -1.24
CA THR A 64 7.75 -4.46 -1.48
C THR A 64 7.84 -5.76 -0.68
N TYR A 65 7.47 -5.72 0.61
CA TYR A 65 7.50 -6.92 1.45
C TYR A 65 6.44 -7.94 1.05
N LEU A 66 5.22 -7.51 0.73
CA LEU A 66 4.17 -8.40 0.24
C LEU A 66 4.51 -9.05 -1.11
N GLN A 67 5.19 -8.31 -1.99
CA GLN A 67 5.72 -8.85 -3.25
C GLN A 67 6.82 -9.88 -2.99
N LYS A 68 7.77 -9.59 -2.10
CA LYS A 68 8.80 -10.56 -1.68
C LYS A 68 8.22 -11.82 -1.05
N ALA A 69 7.09 -11.69 -0.34
CA ALA A 69 6.34 -12.81 0.22
C ALA A 69 5.51 -13.59 -0.83
N GLY A 70 5.47 -13.13 -2.08
CA GLY A 70 4.69 -13.73 -3.15
C GLY A 70 3.18 -13.54 -3.02
N LEU A 71 2.72 -12.55 -2.23
CA LEU A 71 1.31 -12.27 -2.00
C LEU A 71 0.73 -11.26 -2.99
N ILE A 72 1.60 -10.42 -3.55
CA ILE A 72 1.28 -9.43 -4.59
C ILE A 72 2.21 -9.65 -5.78
N GLU A 73 1.68 -9.49 -6.98
CA GLU A 73 2.43 -9.50 -8.24
C GLU A 73 2.40 -8.11 -8.89
N SER A 74 3.37 -7.83 -9.76
CA SER A 74 3.46 -6.58 -10.53
C SER A 74 3.52 -6.93 -12.00
N ARG A 75 2.41 -6.78 -12.72
CA ARG A 75 2.37 -7.03 -14.17
C ARG A 75 2.91 -5.87 -15.00
N LYS A 76 2.82 -4.64 -14.47
CA LYS A 76 3.26 -3.39 -15.10
C LYS A 76 3.92 -2.48 -14.08
N ARG A 77 4.76 -1.57 -14.54
CA ARG A 77 5.43 -0.59 -13.68
C ARG A 77 4.38 0.28 -12.97
N GLY A 78 4.39 0.23 -11.64
CA GLY A 78 3.45 0.99 -10.81
C GLY A 78 2.11 0.31 -10.53
N CYS A 79 1.83 -0.85 -11.15
CA CYS A 79 0.61 -1.63 -10.91
C CYS A 79 0.86 -2.77 -9.91
N LEU A 80 -0.18 -3.07 -9.14
CA LEU A 80 -0.24 -4.10 -8.11
C LEU A 80 -1.42 -5.01 -8.41
N GLN A 81 -1.26 -6.32 -8.24
CA GLN A 81 -2.37 -7.28 -8.31
C GLN A 81 -2.19 -8.34 -7.23
N LEU A 82 -3.28 -8.83 -6.65
CA LEU A 82 -3.23 -9.93 -5.69
C LEU A 82 -2.83 -11.24 -6.40
N SER A 83 -1.89 -11.99 -5.82
CA SER A 83 -1.51 -13.30 -6.33
C SER A 83 -2.48 -14.39 -5.87
N SER A 84 -2.44 -15.57 -6.49
CA SER A 84 -3.18 -16.74 -6.02
C SER A 84 -2.84 -17.11 -4.57
N ARG A 85 -1.57 -16.95 -4.17
CA ARG A 85 -1.12 -17.14 -2.78
C ARG A 85 -1.69 -16.06 -1.86
N GLY A 86 -1.66 -14.80 -2.28
CA GLY A 86 -2.26 -13.68 -1.55
C GLY A 86 -3.74 -13.91 -1.25
N ARG A 87 -4.49 -14.36 -2.26
CA ARG A 87 -5.91 -14.71 -2.11
C ARG A 87 -6.15 -15.86 -1.13
N SER A 88 -5.22 -16.80 -1.01
CA SER A 88 -5.33 -17.92 -0.07
C SER A 88 -5.11 -17.50 1.39
N VAL A 89 -4.34 -16.42 1.62
CA VAL A 89 -4.09 -15.87 2.97
C VAL A 89 -5.27 -15.02 3.49
N LEU A 90 -6.12 -14.51 2.59
CA LEU A 90 -7.30 -13.72 2.94
C LEU A 90 -8.58 -14.56 3.17
N LYS A 91 -8.49 -15.90 3.07
CA LYS A 91 -9.63 -16.80 3.30
C LYS A 91 -9.89 -17.04 4.78
#